data_AF-A0ABD5T680-F1
#
_entry.id   AF-A0ABD5T680-F1
#
_cell.length_a   1.000
_cell.length_b   1.000
_cell.length_c   1.000
_cell.angle_alpha   90.00
_cell.angle_beta   90.00
_cell.angle_gamma   90.00
#
_symmetry.space_group_name_H-M   'P 1'
#
loop_
_entity.id
_entity.type
_entity.pdbx_description
1 polymer ?
#
loop_
_entity_poly.entity_id
_entity_poly.type
_entity_poly.pdbx_seq_one_letter_code
_entity_poly.pdbx_strand_id
1 'polypeptide(L)'
;AGAVAAAAGTPVVVHSGDRVPTQKQDAYKHVLDELGVHTELTPADSADMVDQTGFGFYYQPAFNPVVDDLFHRRDMMGVRTFVNTIETLANPAGASVHLGSFYHLAFAKKVVDTFVESEFHDLDRVLMFQGMEGYDDVRPGYTKVAEWDAGDADGTGDEEAGSESASFDDFEIETAEYGMDLEEADLEVDDVAVDSAQITEEVLAGEREDAF
;
A
#
# COMPACT_ATOMS: atom_id res chain seq x y z
N ALA A 1 0.74 -8.87 -6.42
CA ALA A 1 1.45 -7.75 -7.07
C ALA A 1 2.89 -7.58 -6.57
N GLY A 2 3.12 -7.31 -5.28
CA GLY A 2 4.48 -7.03 -4.75
C GLY A 2 5.53 -8.11 -5.06
N ALA A 3 5.19 -9.39 -4.83
CA ALA A 3 6.08 -10.51 -5.17
C ALA A 3 6.41 -10.60 -6.67
N VAL A 4 5.46 -10.31 -7.55
CA VAL A 4 5.66 -10.28 -9.01
C VAL A 4 6.61 -9.16 -9.41
N ALA A 5 6.44 -7.96 -8.85
CA ALA A 5 7.33 -6.83 -9.10
C ALA A 5 8.77 -7.09 -8.59
N ALA A 6 8.91 -7.72 -7.42
CA ALA A 6 10.19 -8.18 -6.90
C ALA A 6 10.86 -9.20 -7.82
N ALA A 7 10.12 -10.19 -8.30
CA ALA A 7 10.61 -11.16 -9.28
C ALA A 7 11.01 -10.51 -10.63
N ALA A 8 10.36 -9.40 -11.00
CA ALA A 8 10.71 -8.60 -12.17
C ALA A 8 11.91 -7.64 -11.94
N GLY A 9 12.47 -7.59 -10.73
CA GLY A 9 13.69 -6.85 -10.40
C GLY A 9 13.47 -5.51 -9.72
N THR A 10 12.24 -5.15 -9.35
CA THR A 10 11.94 -3.96 -8.53
C THR A 10 11.77 -4.37 -7.08
N PRO A 11 12.66 -3.98 -6.15
CA PRO A 11 12.48 -4.31 -4.74
C PRO A 11 11.16 -3.76 -4.21
N VAL A 12 10.40 -4.60 -3.51
CA VAL A 12 9.12 -4.22 -2.91
C VAL A 12 9.14 -4.52 -1.43
N VAL A 13 8.76 -3.53 -0.64
CA VAL A 13 8.53 -3.69 0.79
C VAL A 13 7.07 -3.40 1.09
N VAL A 14 6.48 -4.22 1.96
CA VAL A 14 5.15 -3.99 2.52
C VAL A 14 5.24 -4.09 4.03
N HIS A 15 4.32 -3.44 4.72
CA HIS A 15 4.23 -3.57 6.17
C HIS A 15 2.80 -3.80 6.62
N SER A 16 2.64 -4.60 7.67
CA SER A 16 1.34 -4.89 8.27
C SER A 16 1.47 -5.31 9.73
N GLY A 17 0.36 -5.28 10.46
CA GLY A 17 0.24 -5.89 11.79
C GLY A 17 -0.81 -7.00 11.78
N ASP A 18 -1.16 -7.50 12.96
CA ASP A 18 -2.16 -8.59 13.10
C ASP A 18 -3.61 -8.09 13.04
N ARG A 19 -3.79 -6.76 12.95
CA ARG A 19 -5.07 -6.12 13.20
C ARG A 19 -5.40 -5.17 12.05
N VAL A 20 -6.53 -5.42 11.41
CA VAL A 20 -7.16 -4.51 10.44
C VAL A 20 -8.48 -3.98 10.99
N PRO A 21 -8.92 -2.78 10.58
CA PRO A 21 -10.24 -2.26 10.95
C PRO A 21 -11.40 -3.19 10.50
N THR A 22 -11.94 -3.90 11.48
CA THR A 22 -13.30 -4.42 11.71
C THR A 22 -14.11 -5.19 10.65
N GLN A 23 -13.89 -5.10 9.33
CA GLN A 23 -14.83 -5.72 8.38
C GLN A 23 -14.43 -7.09 7.84
N LYS A 24 -13.15 -7.33 7.55
CA LYS A 24 -12.68 -8.63 7.04
C LYS A 24 -11.72 -9.37 7.96
N GLN A 25 -11.32 -8.75 9.08
CA GLN A 25 -10.37 -9.26 10.10
C GLN A 25 -8.98 -9.67 9.58
N ASP A 26 -8.81 -9.90 8.28
CA ASP A 26 -7.58 -10.41 7.69
C ASP A 26 -6.66 -9.33 7.14
N ALA A 27 -5.44 -9.34 7.65
CA ALA A 27 -4.34 -8.50 7.20
C ALA A 27 -3.47 -9.27 6.20
N TYR A 28 -2.62 -8.55 5.46
CA TYR A 28 -1.57 -9.17 4.63
C TYR A 28 -0.76 -10.23 5.38
N LYS A 29 -0.54 -10.01 6.68
CA LYS A 29 0.15 -10.98 7.54
C LYS A 29 -0.52 -12.36 7.53
N HIS A 30 -1.85 -12.43 7.62
CA HIS A 30 -2.55 -13.72 7.72
C HIS A 30 -2.44 -14.53 6.43
N VAL A 31 -2.51 -13.86 5.27
CA VAL A 31 -2.25 -14.51 3.97
C VAL A 31 -0.81 -15.00 3.89
N LEU A 32 0.17 -14.20 4.34
CA LEU A 32 1.58 -14.60 4.37
C LEU A 32 1.85 -15.75 5.34
N ASP A 33 1.21 -15.76 6.51
CA ASP A 33 1.30 -16.85 7.48
C ASP A 33 0.81 -18.17 6.87
N GLU A 34 -0.31 -18.12 6.12
CA GLU A 34 -0.87 -19.31 5.49
C GLU A 34 -0.03 -19.80 4.30
N LEU A 35 0.70 -18.90 3.63
CA LEU A 35 1.77 -19.23 2.69
C LEU A 35 3.03 -19.81 3.38
N GLY A 36 3.05 -19.92 4.71
CA GLY A 36 4.18 -20.41 5.49
C GLY A 36 5.34 -19.43 5.61
N VAL A 37 5.10 -18.15 5.31
CA VAL A 37 6.10 -17.08 5.46
C VAL A 37 6.15 -16.66 6.93
N HIS A 38 7.36 -16.60 7.50
CA HIS A 38 7.52 -16.06 8.84
C HIS A 38 7.36 -14.54 8.82
N THR A 39 6.38 -14.01 9.56
CA THR A 39 6.00 -12.59 9.51
C THR A 39 6.28 -11.82 10.79
N GLU A 40 6.57 -12.46 11.93
CA GLU A 40 6.94 -11.79 13.18
C GLU A 40 8.44 -11.40 13.19
N LEU A 41 8.82 -10.60 12.19
CA LEU A 41 10.20 -10.26 11.87
C LEU A 41 10.68 -9.02 12.62
N THR A 42 11.96 -9.02 13.01
CA THR A 42 12.63 -7.77 13.38
C THR A 42 12.92 -6.92 12.14
N PRO A 43 13.13 -5.59 12.27
CA PRO A 43 13.51 -4.77 11.12
C PRO A 43 14.77 -5.26 10.38
N ALA A 44 15.70 -5.89 11.10
CA ALA A 44 16.90 -6.47 10.50
C ALA A 44 16.57 -7.72 9.67
N ASP A 45 15.72 -8.61 10.18
CA ASP A 45 15.29 -9.80 9.43
C ASP A 45 14.48 -9.41 8.19
N SER A 46 13.65 -8.37 8.29
CA SER A 46 12.92 -7.80 7.14
C SER A 46 13.87 -7.24 6.07
N ALA A 47 14.94 -6.55 6.47
CA ALA A 47 15.96 -6.06 5.54
C ALA A 47 16.70 -7.21 4.85
N ASP A 48 17.12 -8.22 5.62
CA ASP A 48 17.75 -9.43 5.07
C ASP A 48 16.84 -10.15 4.07
N MET A 49 15.53 -10.15 4.30
CA MET A 49 14.53 -10.72 3.37
C MET A 49 14.50 -9.97 2.03
N VAL A 50 14.54 -8.63 2.06
CA VAL A 50 14.61 -7.79 0.86
C VAL A 50 15.90 -8.08 0.10
N ASP A 51 17.04 -8.11 0.77
CA ASP A 51 18.35 -8.35 0.14
C ASP A 51 18.43 -9.72 -0.54
N GLN A 52 17.77 -10.72 0.04
CA GLN A 52 17.78 -12.10 -0.47
C GLN A 52 16.78 -12.34 -1.60
N THR A 53 15.61 -11.71 -1.54
CA THR A 53 14.46 -12.09 -2.40
C THR A 53 13.92 -10.94 -3.26
N GLY A 54 14.33 -9.70 -2.99
CA GLY A 54 13.73 -8.49 -3.54
C GLY A 54 12.39 -8.11 -2.90
N PHE A 55 11.78 -8.99 -2.10
CA PHE A 55 10.53 -8.71 -1.38
C PHE A 55 10.77 -8.67 0.13
N GLY A 56 10.17 -7.72 0.83
CA GLY A 56 10.26 -7.61 2.28
C GLY A 56 8.92 -7.40 2.94
N PHE A 57 8.67 -8.13 4.03
CA PHE A 57 7.58 -7.87 4.94
C PHE A 57 8.12 -7.26 6.23
N TYR A 58 7.59 -6.10 6.61
CA TYR A 58 7.89 -5.43 7.87
C TYR A 58 6.72 -5.56 8.85
N TYR A 59 6.99 -6.16 10.00
CA TYR A 59 5.99 -6.36 11.03
C TYR A 59 5.80 -5.09 11.87
N GLN A 60 4.62 -4.46 11.75
CA GLN A 60 4.34 -3.16 12.36
C GLN A 60 4.62 -3.10 13.86
N PRO A 61 4.22 -4.08 14.68
CA PRO A 61 4.54 -4.07 16.10
C PRO A 61 6.05 -4.11 16.41
N ALA A 62 6.87 -4.68 15.51
CA ALA A 62 8.32 -4.75 15.71
C ALA A 62 9.05 -3.46 15.32
N PHE A 63 8.69 -2.81 14.20
CA PHE A 63 9.38 -1.59 13.76
C PHE A 63 8.77 -0.30 14.34
N ASN A 64 7.51 -0.32 14.78
CA ASN A 64 6.83 0.83 15.37
C ASN A 64 6.05 0.49 16.66
N PRO A 65 6.74 0.01 17.71
CA PRO A 65 6.10 -0.48 18.94
C PRO A 65 5.34 0.62 19.69
N VAL A 66 5.79 1.87 19.61
CA VAL A 66 5.14 3.01 20.30
C VAL A 66 3.73 3.25 19.74
N VAL A 67 3.53 3.00 18.45
CA VAL A 67 2.21 3.11 17.83
C VAL A 67 1.33 1.89 18.14
N ASP A 68 1.90 0.68 18.17
CA ASP A 68 1.16 -0.52 18.59
C ASP A 68 0.68 -0.41 20.05
N ASP A 69 1.49 0.14 20.96
CA ASP A 69 1.12 0.41 22.37
C ASP A 69 -0.16 1.26 22.51
N LEU A 70 -0.52 2.04 21.47
CA LEU A 70 -1.72 2.87 21.47
C LEU A 70 -2.98 2.10 21.08
N PHE A 71 -2.89 0.84 20.65
CA PHE A 71 -3.99 0.04 20.12
C PHE A 71 -5.25 0.11 20.99
N HIS A 72 -5.15 -0.25 22.26
CA HIS A 72 -6.31 -0.27 23.17
C HIS A 72 -6.93 1.13 23.33
N ARG A 73 -6.13 2.19 23.31
CA ARG A 73 -6.65 3.56 23.39
C ARG A 73 -7.40 3.94 22.12
N ARG A 74 -6.89 3.55 20.96
CA ARG A 74 -7.52 3.80 19.66
C ARG A 74 -8.83 3.04 19.52
N ASP A 75 -8.85 1.78 19.93
CA ASP A 75 -10.06 0.95 19.94
C ASP A 75 -11.17 1.61 20.79
N MET A 76 -10.82 2.09 21.99
CA MET A 76 -11.76 2.81 22.87
C MET A 76 -12.29 4.13 22.29
N MET A 77 -11.55 4.79 21.38
CA MET A 77 -12.02 6.02 20.72
C MET A 77 -13.12 5.73 19.70
N GLY A 78 -13.12 4.56 19.06
CA GLY A 78 -14.14 4.14 18.11
C GLY A 78 -14.23 4.96 16.81
N VAL A 79 -13.27 5.84 16.55
CA VAL A 79 -13.22 6.72 15.37
C VAL A 79 -11.81 6.76 14.78
N ARG A 80 -11.70 7.08 13.48
CA ARG A 80 -10.40 7.33 12.84
C ARG A 80 -9.70 8.52 13.49
N THR A 81 -8.38 8.40 13.67
CA THR A 81 -7.52 9.44 14.25
C THR A 81 -6.33 9.70 13.32
N PHE A 82 -5.53 10.73 13.60
CA PHE A 82 -4.30 11.00 12.84
C PHE A 82 -3.31 9.83 12.85
N VAL A 83 -3.37 8.94 13.86
CA VAL A 83 -2.49 7.77 13.93
C VAL A 83 -2.72 6.83 12.75
N ASN A 84 -3.95 6.71 12.25
CA ASN A 84 -4.27 5.91 11.06
C ASN A 84 -3.49 6.38 9.82
N THR A 85 -3.22 7.69 9.72
CA THR A 85 -2.42 8.26 8.63
C THR A 85 -0.93 8.11 8.92
N ILE A 86 -0.47 8.37 10.14
CA ILE A 86 0.97 8.26 10.47
C ILE A 86 1.48 6.84 10.23
N GLU A 87 0.68 5.82 10.52
CA GLU A 87 1.05 4.42 10.27
C GLU A 87 1.28 4.13 8.79
N THR A 88 0.45 4.67 7.90
CA THR A 88 0.58 4.45 6.45
C THR A 88 1.76 5.22 5.86
N LEU A 89 2.23 6.27 6.52
CA LEU A 89 3.41 7.04 6.07
C LEU A 89 4.72 6.48 6.61
N ALA A 90 4.69 5.47 7.47
CA ALA A 90 5.90 4.90 8.05
C ALA A 90 6.71 4.16 6.97
N ASN A 91 7.98 4.51 6.83
CA ASN A 91 8.88 3.92 5.84
C ASN A 91 10.11 3.30 6.52
N PRO A 92 9.97 2.11 7.16
CA PRO A 92 11.07 1.50 7.89
C PRO A 92 12.23 1.05 7.00
N ALA A 93 11.97 0.85 5.71
CA ALA A 93 12.95 0.42 4.72
C ALA A 93 13.69 1.59 4.03
N GLY A 94 13.24 2.84 4.24
CA GLY A 94 13.77 3.98 3.50
C GLY A 94 13.57 3.86 1.99
N ALA A 95 12.46 3.25 1.54
CA ALA A 95 12.14 3.13 0.13
C ALA A 95 11.92 4.53 -0.46
N SER A 96 12.50 4.83 -1.64
CA SER A 96 12.36 6.15 -2.26
C SER A 96 11.04 6.34 -3.03
N VAL A 97 10.22 5.30 -3.13
CA VAL A 97 8.89 5.34 -3.74
C VAL A 97 7.84 4.94 -2.71
N HIS A 98 6.85 5.80 -2.51
CA HIS A 98 5.69 5.48 -1.69
C HIS A 98 4.50 5.11 -2.57
N LEU A 99 3.91 3.95 -2.29
CA LEU A 99 2.69 3.47 -2.92
C LEU A 99 1.58 3.47 -1.86
N GLY A 100 0.50 4.22 -2.09
CA GLY A 100 -0.56 4.37 -1.09
C GLY A 100 -1.92 4.61 -1.70
N SER A 101 -2.87 5.04 -0.87
CA SER A 101 -4.24 5.32 -1.30
C SER A 101 -4.78 6.59 -0.69
N PHE A 102 -5.83 7.13 -1.31
CA PHE A 102 -6.51 8.33 -0.84
C PHE A 102 -8.02 8.24 -1.00
N TYR A 103 -8.74 8.92 -0.09
CA TYR A 103 -10.20 9.02 -0.17
C TYR A 103 -10.68 10.21 -1.00
N HIS A 104 -9.83 11.22 -1.16
CA HIS A 104 -10.06 12.41 -1.99
C HIS A 104 -8.72 13.09 -2.31
N LEU A 105 -8.58 13.74 -3.48
CA LEU A 105 -7.31 14.33 -3.93
C LEU A 105 -6.68 15.30 -2.93
N ALA A 106 -7.50 16.06 -2.18
CA ALA A 106 -7.01 16.95 -1.13
C ALA A 106 -6.30 16.22 0.04
N PHE A 107 -6.48 14.90 0.18
CA PHE A 107 -5.74 14.08 1.14
C PHE A 107 -4.40 13.65 0.56
N ALA A 108 -4.38 13.21 -0.71
CA ALA A 108 -3.13 12.89 -1.41
C ALA A 108 -2.16 14.07 -1.38
N LYS A 109 -2.68 15.28 -1.60
CA LYS A 109 -1.92 16.52 -1.46
C LYS A 109 -1.26 16.70 -0.09
N LYS A 110 -2.02 16.51 0.99
CA LYS A 110 -1.48 16.60 2.36
C LYS A 110 -0.43 15.54 2.64
N VAL A 111 -0.58 14.34 2.08
CA VAL A 111 0.41 13.26 2.22
C VAL A 111 1.73 13.67 1.58
N VAL A 112 1.70 14.17 0.34
CA VAL A 112 2.91 14.65 -0.32
C VAL A 112 3.51 15.86 0.37
N ASP A 113 2.72 16.87 0.73
CA ASP A 113 3.22 18.03 1.48
C ASP A 113 3.89 17.57 2.79
N THR A 114 3.36 16.52 3.45
CA THR A 114 3.98 15.93 4.64
C THR A 114 5.33 15.26 4.34
N PHE A 115 5.46 14.58 3.19
CA PHE A 115 6.72 13.96 2.79
C PHE A 115 7.76 15.00 2.37
N VAL A 116 7.36 16.04 1.63
CA VAL A 116 8.24 17.16 1.22
C VAL A 116 8.80 17.91 2.42
N GLU A 117 7.97 18.15 3.44
CA GLU A 117 8.39 18.81 4.69
C GLU A 117 9.10 17.85 5.67
N SER A 118 9.21 16.56 5.34
CA SER A 118 9.79 15.56 6.25
C SER A 118 11.31 15.65 6.29
N GLU A 119 11.88 15.77 7.48
CA GLU A 119 13.35 15.68 7.66
C GLU A 119 13.88 14.23 7.68
N PHE A 120 12.99 13.24 7.59
CA PHE A 120 13.32 11.81 7.78
C PHE A 120 13.08 10.95 6.54
N HIS A 121 12.25 11.42 5.61
CA HIS A 121 11.91 10.70 4.40
C HIS A 121 12.57 11.39 3.21
N ASP A 122 13.17 10.60 2.33
CA ASP A 122 13.77 11.05 1.08
C ASP A 122 13.10 10.25 -0.04
N LEU A 123 11.96 10.77 -0.52
CA LEU A 123 11.15 10.13 -1.54
C LEU A 123 11.37 10.83 -2.89
N ASP A 124 11.62 10.02 -3.92
CA ASP A 124 11.66 10.47 -5.30
C ASP A 124 10.24 10.53 -5.89
N ARG A 125 9.34 9.65 -5.44
CA ARG A 125 8.02 9.48 -6.05
C ARG A 125 6.96 9.03 -5.06
N VAL A 126 5.75 9.56 -5.23
CA VAL A 126 4.55 9.15 -4.49
C VAL A 126 3.45 8.83 -5.48
N LEU A 127 2.98 7.58 -5.48
CA LEU A 127 1.87 7.09 -6.29
C LEU A 127 0.73 6.73 -5.35
N MET A 128 -0.43 7.35 -5.56
CA MET A 128 -1.60 7.08 -4.75
C MET A 128 -2.79 6.69 -5.61
N PHE A 129 -3.60 5.76 -5.11
CA PHE A 129 -4.79 5.26 -5.80
C PHE A 129 -6.07 5.65 -5.08
N GLN A 130 -7.11 5.87 -5.86
CA GLN A 130 -8.48 5.95 -5.40
C GLN A 130 -9.35 5.09 -6.32
N GLY A 131 -9.68 3.88 -5.85
CA GLY A 131 -10.67 3.04 -6.52
C GLY A 131 -12.10 3.57 -6.34
N MET A 132 -13.05 2.97 -7.04
CA MET A 132 -14.47 3.24 -6.81
C MET A 132 -14.83 3.03 -5.34
N GLU A 133 -15.78 3.81 -4.82
CA GLU A 133 -16.22 3.73 -3.41
C GLU A 133 -15.13 3.96 -2.34
N GLY A 134 -13.94 4.43 -2.74
CA GLY A 134 -12.84 4.74 -1.82
C GLY A 134 -11.96 3.54 -1.46
N TYR A 135 -11.96 2.49 -2.29
CA TYR A 135 -11.00 1.39 -2.20
C TYR A 135 -9.55 1.89 -2.29
N ASP A 136 -8.68 1.21 -1.55
CA ASP A 136 -7.26 1.54 -1.40
C ASP A 136 -6.32 0.75 -2.33
N ASP A 137 -6.90 -0.01 -3.27
CA ASP A 137 -6.22 -0.79 -4.30
C ASP A 137 -6.85 -0.59 -5.70
N VAL A 138 -6.22 -1.16 -6.72
CA VAL A 138 -6.79 -1.19 -8.09
C VAL A 138 -7.82 -2.32 -8.16
N ARG A 139 -9.10 -1.96 -8.14
CA ARG A 139 -10.25 -2.89 -8.25
C ARG A 139 -10.80 -2.92 -9.67
N PRO A 140 -11.58 -3.94 -10.04
CA PRO A 140 -12.25 -3.98 -11.32
C PRO A 140 -13.07 -2.72 -11.58
N GLY A 141 -12.97 -2.21 -12.81
CA GLY A 141 -13.54 -0.93 -13.20
C GLY A 141 -12.53 0.22 -13.10
N TYR A 142 -13.01 1.36 -12.60
CA TYR A 142 -12.29 2.64 -12.64
C TYR A 142 -11.45 2.88 -11.37
N THR A 143 -10.21 3.34 -11.57
CA THR A 143 -9.32 3.84 -10.51
C THR A 143 -8.69 5.16 -10.94
N LYS A 144 -8.77 6.17 -10.09
CA LYS A 144 -8.02 7.42 -10.24
C LYS A 144 -6.63 7.24 -9.62
N VAL A 145 -5.60 7.63 -10.33
CA VAL A 145 -4.21 7.65 -9.85
C VAL A 145 -3.76 9.09 -9.72
N ALA A 146 -3.13 9.42 -8.59
CA ALA A 146 -2.44 10.68 -8.38
C ALA A 146 -0.95 10.38 -8.20
N GLU A 147 -0.12 11.04 -9.00
CA GLU A 147 1.31 10.88 -9.02
C GLU A 147 2.00 12.19 -8.70
N TRP A 148 2.96 12.11 -7.79
CA TRP A 148 3.92 13.17 -7.53
C TRP A 148 5.34 12.63 -7.75
N ASP A 149 6.15 13.42 -8.45
CA ASP A 149 7.57 13.17 -8.66
C ASP A 149 8.37 14.37 -8.12
N ALA A 150 9.44 14.09 -7.39
CA ALA A 150 10.31 15.11 -6.82
C ALA A 150 10.99 15.96 -7.91
N GLY A 151 11.21 15.41 -9.10
CA GLY A 151 11.82 16.10 -10.24
C GLY A 151 10.92 17.15 -10.90
N ASP A 152 9.60 17.01 -10.80
CA ASP A 152 8.62 17.94 -11.39
C ASP A 152 8.24 19.08 -10.43
N ALA A 153 8.59 18.96 -9.15
CA ALA A 153 8.40 19.99 -8.14
C ALA A 153 9.16 21.30 -8.46
N ASP A 154 10.11 21.27 -9.39
CA ASP A 154 10.92 22.40 -9.83
C ASP A 154 10.41 23.13 -11.11
N GLY A 155 9.26 22.77 -11.73
CA GLY A 155 9.03 23.30 -13.09
C GLY A 155 7.66 23.38 -13.78
N THR A 156 6.54 22.86 -13.27
CA THR A 156 5.24 22.98 -14.00
C THR A 156 4.00 23.14 -13.10
N GLY A 157 4.14 23.78 -11.94
CA GLY A 157 2.99 24.07 -11.07
C GLY A 157 2.00 25.07 -11.71
N ASP A 158 0.75 24.64 -11.86
CA ASP A 158 -0.39 25.47 -12.29
C ASP A 158 -0.59 26.64 -11.29
N GLU A 159 -0.26 27.87 -11.73
CA GLU A 159 -0.25 29.08 -10.90
C GLU A 159 -1.65 29.51 -10.39
N GLU A 160 -2.73 28.84 -10.79
CA GLU A 160 -4.11 29.18 -10.38
C GLU A 160 -4.54 28.59 -9.03
N ALA A 161 -3.81 27.63 -8.47
CA ALA A 161 -4.10 27.08 -7.15
C ALA A 161 -3.28 27.80 -6.06
N GLY A 162 -3.84 28.86 -5.47
CA GLY A 162 -3.18 29.59 -4.40
C GLY A 162 -2.62 28.69 -3.28
N SER A 163 -1.34 28.94 -2.94
CA SER A 163 -0.48 28.34 -1.90
C SER A 163 0.53 27.31 -2.42
N GLU A 164 1.81 27.64 -2.21
CA GLU A 164 3.03 26.81 -2.26
C GLU A 164 2.78 25.36 -1.83
N SER A 165 2.45 24.47 -2.77
CA SER A 165 2.12 23.07 -2.44
C SER A 165 2.34 22.18 -3.65
N ALA A 166 2.59 20.90 -3.40
CA ALA A 166 2.94 19.95 -4.45
C ALA A 166 1.84 19.84 -5.53
N SER A 167 2.24 19.92 -6.81
CA SER A 167 1.41 19.61 -7.97
C SER A 167 1.42 18.10 -8.22
N PHE A 168 0.30 17.56 -8.73
CA PHE A 168 0.18 16.16 -9.10
C PHE A 168 -0.16 16.07 -10.58
N ASP A 169 0.42 15.08 -11.23
CA ASP A 169 -0.19 14.51 -12.43
C ASP A 169 -1.25 13.49 -11.98
N ASP A 170 -2.38 13.48 -12.67
CA ASP A 170 -3.42 12.50 -12.41
C ASP A 170 -3.88 11.82 -13.69
N PHE A 171 -4.21 10.54 -13.58
CA PHE A 171 -4.67 9.74 -14.70
C PHE A 171 -5.59 8.63 -14.22
N GLU A 172 -6.17 7.91 -15.18
CA GLU A 172 -7.25 6.95 -14.94
C GLU A 172 -6.80 5.58 -15.42
N ILE A 173 -7.18 4.55 -14.65
CA ILE A 173 -7.02 3.15 -15.01
C ILE A 173 -8.42 2.56 -15.08
N GLU A 174 -8.77 1.99 -16.22
CA GLU A 174 -9.93 1.12 -16.37
C GLU A 174 -9.44 -0.30 -16.63
N THR A 175 -9.70 -1.23 -15.70
CA THR A 175 -9.14 -2.60 -15.78
C THR A 175 -9.49 -3.32 -17.10
N ALA A 176 -10.67 -3.05 -17.66
CA ALA A 176 -11.11 -3.58 -18.94
C ALA A 176 -10.19 -3.17 -20.12
N GLU A 177 -9.57 -1.98 -20.08
CA GLU A 177 -8.61 -1.53 -21.11
C GLU A 177 -7.31 -2.35 -21.10
N TYR A 178 -7.02 -3.02 -19.98
CA TYR A 178 -5.87 -3.91 -19.80
C TYR A 178 -6.24 -5.39 -20.02
N GLY A 179 -7.44 -5.67 -20.52
CA GLY A 179 -7.94 -7.04 -20.71
C GLY A 179 -8.40 -7.73 -19.42
N MET A 180 -8.55 -6.97 -18.33
CA MET A 180 -9.07 -7.45 -17.03
C MET A 180 -10.52 -7.00 -16.87
N ASP A 181 -11.41 -7.64 -17.63
CA ASP A 181 -12.87 -7.43 -17.58
C ASP A 181 -13.48 -8.30 -16.47
N LEU A 182 -13.18 -7.92 -15.23
CA LEU A 182 -13.62 -8.58 -14.00
C LEU A 182 -14.76 -7.78 -13.36
N GLU A 183 -15.58 -8.46 -12.57
CA GLU A 183 -16.56 -7.85 -11.68
C GLU A 183 -16.13 -8.05 -10.21
N GLU A 184 -16.67 -7.25 -9.28
CA GLU A 184 -16.36 -7.39 -7.85
C GLU A 184 -16.69 -8.80 -7.32
N ALA A 185 -17.75 -9.42 -7.85
CA ALA A 185 -18.16 -10.78 -7.51
C ALA A 185 -17.10 -11.84 -7.90
N ASP A 186 -16.26 -11.57 -8.89
CA ASP A 186 -15.18 -12.49 -9.29
C ASP A 186 -14.04 -12.52 -8.27
N LEU A 187 -13.98 -11.53 -7.37
CA LEU A 187 -12.98 -11.44 -6.29
C LEU A 187 -13.44 -12.08 -4.98
N GLU A 188 -14.67 -12.58 -4.92
CA GLU A 188 -15.22 -13.16 -3.69
C GLU A 188 -14.56 -14.49 -3.35
N VAL A 189 -14.17 -14.62 -2.08
CA VAL A 189 -13.60 -15.84 -1.50
C VAL A 189 -14.31 -16.13 -0.18
N ASP A 190 -14.35 -17.41 0.22
CA ASP A 190 -15.05 -17.84 1.43
C ASP A 190 -14.21 -17.55 2.68
N ASP A 191 -12.92 -17.87 2.63
CA ASP A 191 -11.93 -17.59 3.66
C ASP A 191 -10.81 -16.72 3.08
N VAL A 192 -10.78 -15.45 3.49
CA VAL A 192 -9.86 -14.47 2.89
C VAL A 192 -8.40 -14.88 3.07
N ALA A 193 -8.01 -15.42 4.22
CA ALA A 193 -6.62 -15.80 4.46
C ALA A 193 -6.23 -17.05 3.65
N VAL A 194 -7.03 -18.12 3.76
CA VAL A 194 -6.74 -19.42 3.15
C VAL A 194 -6.85 -19.36 1.64
N ASP A 195 -7.98 -18.85 1.14
CA ASP A 195 -8.22 -18.81 -0.30
C ASP A 195 -7.23 -17.85 -0.96
N SER A 196 -6.96 -16.67 -0.39
CA SER A 196 -5.97 -15.74 -0.99
C SER A 196 -4.55 -16.31 -1.00
N ALA A 197 -4.17 -17.12 -0.01
CA ALA A 197 -2.88 -17.79 0.00
C ALA A 197 -2.78 -18.80 -1.15
N GLN A 198 -3.78 -19.67 -1.31
CA GLN A 198 -3.84 -20.62 -2.42
C GLN A 198 -3.80 -19.89 -3.77
N ILE A 199 -4.64 -18.87 -3.96
CA ILE A 199 -4.69 -18.10 -5.20
C ILE A 199 -3.33 -17.43 -5.49
N THR A 200 -2.68 -16.89 -4.46
CA THR A 200 -1.35 -16.28 -4.61
C THR A 200 -0.33 -17.30 -5.10
N GLU A 201 -0.34 -18.53 -4.57
CA GLU A 201 0.57 -19.59 -5.03
C GLU A 201 0.31 -19.97 -6.49
N GLU A 202 -0.95 -20.19 -6.88
CA GLU A 202 -1.36 -20.53 -8.25
C GLU A 202 -0.94 -19.44 -9.26
N VAL A 203 -1.16 -18.16 -8.91
CA VAL A 203 -0.77 -17.00 -9.74
C VAL A 203 0.75 -16.94 -9.89
N LEU A 204 1.51 -17.08 -8.80
CA LEU A 204 2.97 -17.00 -8.84
C LEU A 204 3.61 -18.19 -9.55
N ALA A 205 2.99 -19.37 -9.49
CA ALA A 205 3.41 -20.56 -10.22
C ALA A 205 3.04 -20.50 -11.72
N GLY A 206 2.14 -19.59 -12.11
CA GLY A 206 1.60 -19.51 -13.46
C GLY A 206 0.64 -20.67 -13.77
N GLU A 207 0.05 -21.28 -12.74
CA GLU A 207 -0.90 -22.38 -12.85
C GLU A 207 -2.34 -21.88 -13.02
N ARG A 208 -2.55 -20.59 -12.79
CA ARG A 208 -3.83 -19.92 -12.93
C ARG A 208 -3.97 -19.34 -14.34
N GLU A 209 -5.03 -19.74 -15.03
CA GLU A 209 -5.29 -19.41 -16.45
C GLU A 209 -6.64 -18.68 -16.66
N ASP A 210 -7.44 -18.50 -15.61
CA ASP A 210 -8.63 -17.66 -15.62
C ASP A 210 -8.28 -16.17 -15.56
N ALA A 211 -9.30 -15.30 -15.55
CA ALA A 211 -9.10 -13.84 -15.54
C ALA A 211 -8.57 -13.32 -14.19
N PHE A 212 -8.41 -14.19 -13.20
CA PHE A 212 -7.81 -13.94 -11.91
C PHE A 212 -6.58 -14.84 -11.76
#